data_AF-A0A7V8QGM4-F1
#
_entry.id   AF-A0A7V8QGM4-F1
#
_cell.length_a   1.000
_cell.length_b   1.000
_cell.length_c   1.000
_cell.angle_alpha   90.00
_cell.angle_beta   90.00
_cell.angle_gamma   90.00
#
_symmetry.space_group_name_H-M   'P 1'
#
loop_
_entity.id
_entity.type
_entity.pdbx_description
1 polymer ?
#
loop_
_entity_poly.entity_id
_entity_poly.type
_entity_poly.pdbx_seq_one_letter_code
_entity_poly.pdbx_strand_id
1 'polypeptide(L)'
;MRDRFTVTITDFRGARHYSLSQLAKLLAAGSALVLVLTLLTGGGVIFWLNSEIDRLDARRNQTEQEYQNLLREKRELLGTIEDKNSELKDASQELAEVNEDLGDIEILIGLKAPENQQDMRSRLDTASQTAREKTLMLEQIPSGYPVDKRGITSSFGWRVHPVTKERAFHNGADLRAGRGHPVRATADGVVEWAAFHERSGLGKLVILRHNFGFRTYFGHMDETLVRPGDFVEKGTVIGKVGSTGLSSAPHLHYEVRHIYRKLDPSAFLAWSLENYDALFEQEDGVKWDSLAKAVKRRVSNLGPRLSLRGQDSSAN
;
A
#
# COMPACT_ATOMS: atom_id res chain seq x y z
N MET A 1 -44.33 43.01 -106.94
CA MET A 1 -43.17 43.92 -106.82
C MET A 1 -42.23 43.34 -105.77
N ARG A 2 -40.98 43.04 -106.14
CA ARG A 2 -39.90 42.63 -105.23
C ARG A 2 -38.61 43.28 -105.74
N ASP A 3 -38.05 44.17 -104.94
CA ASP A 3 -36.85 44.92 -105.28
C ASP A 3 -35.64 44.01 -105.42
N ARG A 4 -35.00 44.05 -106.59
CA ARG A 4 -33.79 43.29 -106.91
C ARG A 4 -32.67 44.27 -107.25
N PHE A 5 -31.73 44.44 -106.33
CA PHE A 5 -30.46 45.10 -106.63
C PHE A 5 -29.60 44.16 -107.47
N THR A 6 -29.19 44.67 -108.62
CA THR A 6 -28.48 43.92 -109.66
C THR A 6 -27.11 44.54 -109.80
N VAL A 7 -26.05 43.77 -109.53
CA VAL A 7 -24.69 44.21 -109.81
C VAL A 7 -24.42 43.92 -111.27
N THR A 8 -24.21 44.99 -112.04
CA THR A 8 -23.89 44.92 -113.46
C THR A 8 -22.39 45.11 -113.60
N ILE A 9 -21.71 44.06 -114.06
CA ILE A 9 -20.29 44.15 -114.42
C ILE A 9 -20.27 44.24 -115.95
N THR A 10 -19.84 45.40 -116.45
CA THR A 10 -19.68 45.69 -117.88
C THR A 10 -18.24 45.45 -118.31
N ASP A 11 -18.05 44.63 -119.34
CA ASP A 11 -16.77 44.42 -120.02
C ASP A 11 -16.95 44.63 -121.55
N PHE A 12 -15.86 44.71 -122.32
CA PHE A 12 -15.83 45.03 -123.76
C PHE A 12 -16.60 44.04 -124.67
N ARG A 13 -17.14 42.95 -124.11
CA ARG A 13 -17.95 41.94 -124.81
C ARG A 13 -19.42 41.88 -124.36
N GLY A 14 -19.88 42.79 -123.48
CA GLY A 14 -21.28 42.90 -123.06
C GLY A 14 -21.50 42.86 -121.53
N ALA A 15 -22.71 43.21 -121.09
CA ALA A 15 -23.10 43.29 -119.68
C ALA A 15 -23.68 41.96 -119.16
N ARG A 16 -23.21 41.48 -118.00
CA ARG A 16 -23.80 40.34 -117.27
C ARG A 16 -24.34 40.80 -115.91
N HIS A 17 -25.50 40.27 -115.51
CA HIS A 17 -26.25 40.70 -114.33
C HIS A 17 -26.35 39.58 -113.29
N TYR A 18 -26.01 39.86 -112.02
CA TYR A 18 -26.14 38.90 -110.91
C TYR A 18 -27.10 39.42 -109.82
N SER A 19 -28.00 38.56 -109.32
CA SER A 19 -29.00 38.93 -108.31
C SER A 19 -28.54 38.62 -106.88
N LEU A 20 -28.40 39.66 -106.04
CA LEU A 20 -27.75 39.56 -104.72
C LEU A 20 -28.61 38.98 -103.57
N SER A 21 -29.88 38.65 -103.81
CA SER A 21 -30.87 38.48 -102.70
C SER A 21 -30.87 37.12 -101.97
N GLN A 22 -30.28 36.05 -102.52
CA GLN A 22 -30.29 34.71 -101.91
C GLN A 22 -28.97 34.37 -101.21
N LEU A 23 -27.84 34.74 -101.81
CA LEU A 23 -26.49 34.40 -101.32
C LEU A 23 -26.14 35.17 -100.04
N ALA A 24 -26.49 36.46 -99.96
CA ALA A 24 -26.32 37.26 -98.75
C ALA A 24 -27.17 36.77 -97.56
N LYS A 25 -28.39 36.28 -97.82
CA LYS A 25 -29.26 35.68 -96.79
C LYS A 25 -28.69 34.35 -96.27
N LEU A 26 -28.13 33.54 -97.16
CA LEU A 26 -27.51 32.26 -96.80
C LEU A 26 -26.24 32.47 -95.95
N LEU A 27 -25.38 33.42 -96.36
CA LEU A 27 -24.17 33.78 -95.61
C LEU A 27 -24.50 34.40 -94.24
N ALA A 28 -25.50 35.28 -94.17
CA ALA A 28 -25.95 35.86 -92.90
C ALA A 28 -26.60 34.80 -91.97
N ALA A 29 -27.36 33.86 -92.53
CA ALA A 29 -27.90 32.73 -91.76
C ALA A 29 -26.79 31.78 -91.29
N GLY A 30 -25.79 31.50 -92.13
CA GLY A 30 -24.64 30.67 -91.78
C GLY A 30 -23.76 31.31 -90.70
N SER A 31 -23.46 32.61 -90.80
CA SER A 31 -22.72 33.32 -89.76
C SER A 31 -23.50 33.42 -88.46
N ALA A 32 -24.82 33.66 -88.51
CA ALA A 32 -25.69 33.62 -87.34
C ALA A 32 -25.70 32.22 -86.69
N LEU A 33 -25.77 31.15 -87.49
CA LEU A 33 -25.71 29.77 -86.99
C LEU A 33 -24.38 29.48 -86.28
N VAL A 34 -23.25 29.87 -86.88
CA VAL A 34 -21.93 29.71 -86.27
C VAL A 34 -21.83 30.49 -84.96
N LEU A 35 -22.36 31.71 -84.92
CA LEU A 35 -22.36 32.56 -83.73
C LEU A 35 -23.23 31.98 -82.61
N VAL A 36 -24.38 31.39 -82.95
CA VAL A 36 -25.22 30.63 -82.01
C VAL A 36 -24.49 29.39 -81.52
N LEU A 37 -23.81 28.65 -82.40
CA LEU A 37 -23.08 27.44 -82.04
C LEU A 37 -21.89 27.74 -81.11
N THR A 38 -21.14 28.82 -81.37
CA THR A 38 -20.03 29.24 -80.50
C THR A 38 -20.51 29.75 -79.15
N LEU A 39 -21.66 30.43 -79.09
CA LEU A 39 -22.27 30.81 -77.82
C LEU A 39 -22.78 29.59 -77.04
N LEU A 40 -23.36 28.59 -77.72
CA LEU A 40 -23.81 27.35 -77.08
C LEU A 40 -22.64 26.49 -76.57
N THR A 41 -21.58 26.34 -77.35
CA THR A 41 -20.38 25.61 -76.91
C THR A 41 -19.66 26.36 -75.79
N GLY A 42 -19.51 27.68 -75.90
CA GLY A 42 -18.97 28.53 -74.84
C GLY A 42 -19.77 28.42 -73.55
N GLY A 43 -21.10 28.53 -73.62
CA GLY A 43 -21.99 28.37 -72.47
C GLY A 43 -21.91 26.97 -71.84
N GLY A 44 -21.82 25.91 -72.66
CA GLY A 44 -21.64 24.54 -72.19
C GLY A 44 -20.31 24.31 -71.49
N VAL A 45 -19.21 24.86 -72.03
CA VAL A 45 -17.88 24.80 -71.40
C VAL A 45 -17.86 25.57 -70.09
N ILE A 46 -18.48 26.76 -70.04
CA ILE A 46 -18.60 27.56 -68.81
C ILE A 46 -19.40 26.78 -67.75
N PHE A 47 -20.53 26.17 -68.12
CA PHE A 47 -21.34 25.37 -67.20
C PHE A 47 -20.56 24.16 -66.65
N TRP A 48 -19.83 23.44 -67.52
CA TRP A 48 -19.01 22.31 -67.09
C TRP A 48 -17.87 22.75 -66.16
N LEU A 49 -17.15 23.82 -66.51
CA LEU A 49 -16.10 24.40 -65.65
C LEU A 49 -16.67 24.86 -64.31
N ASN A 50 -17.83 25.50 -64.29
CA ASN A 50 -18.47 25.94 -63.04
C ASN A 50 -18.86 24.74 -62.17
N SER A 51 -19.42 23.68 -62.76
CA SER A 51 -19.77 22.46 -62.03
C SER A 51 -18.53 21.72 -61.49
N GLU A 52 -17.42 21.74 -62.22
CA GLU A 52 -16.16 21.14 -61.76
C GLU A 52 -15.51 21.97 -60.63
N ILE A 53 -15.60 23.30 -60.71
CA ILE A 53 -15.20 24.21 -59.61
C ILE A 53 -16.02 23.91 -58.35
N ASP A 54 -17.35 23.76 -58.47
CA ASP A 54 -18.22 23.43 -57.34
C ASP A 54 -17.83 22.09 -56.68
N ARG A 55 -17.45 21.08 -57.47
CA ARG A 55 -16.99 19.78 -56.97
C ARG A 55 -15.63 19.87 -56.27
N LEU A 56 -14.71 20.65 -56.83
CA LEU A 56 -13.38 20.88 -56.24
C LEU A 56 -13.50 21.65 -54.92
N ASP A 57 -14.36 22.66 -54.86
CA ASP A 57 -14.65 23.38 -53.62
C ASP A 57 -15.30 22.47 -52.57
N ALA A 58 -16.21 21.58 -52.97
CA ALA A 58 -16.79 20.58 -52.07
C ALA A 58 -15.72 19.62 -51.50
N ARG A 59 -14.82 19.10 -52.34
CA ARG A 59 -13.69 18.25 -51.89
C ARG A 59 -12.73 19.00 -50.97
N ARG A 60 -12.37 20.23 -51.32
CA ARG A 60 -11.52 21.08 -50.49
C ARG A 60 -12.14 21.29 -49.11
N ASN A 61 -13.44 21.59 -49.06
CA ASN A 61 -14.17 21.77 -47.81
C ASN A 61 -14.23 20.47 -46.98
N GLN A 62 -14.40 19.32 -47.63
CA GLN A 62 -14.37 18.02 -46.93
C GLN A 62 -12.97 17.71 -46.35
N THR A 63 -11.90 17.87 -47.14
CA THR A 63 -10.53 17.65 -46.65
C THR A 63 -10.18 18.61 -45.51
N GLU A 64 -10.64 19.86 -45.57
CA GLU A 64 -10.44 20.81 -44.47
C GLU A 64 -11.18 20.35 -43.21
N GLN A 65 -12.43 19.86 -43.33
CA GLN A 65 -13.15 19.30 -42.19
C GLN A 65 -12.45 18.08 -41.58
N GLU A 66 -11.98 17.14 -42.42
CA GLU A 66 -11.21 15.98 -41.97
C GLU A 66 -9.92 16.39 -41.26
N TYR A 67 -9.20 17.37 -41.81
CA TYR A 67 -7.98 17.92 -41.19
C TYR A 67 -8.27 18.55 -39.83
N GLN A 68 -9.35 19.32 -39.71
CA GLN A 68 -9.76 19.92 -38.44
C GLN A 68 -10.20 18.85 -37.42
N ASN A 69 -10.89 17.80 -37.85
CA ASN A 69 -11.26 16.67 -36.98
C ASN A 69 -10.02 15.93 -36.48
N LEU A 70 -9.07 15.63 -37.36
CA LEU A 70 -7.81 15.00 -37.00
C LEU A 70 -7.00 15.85 -36.02
N LEU A 71 -6.99 17.17 -36.20
CA LEU A 71 -6.35 18.10 -35.25
C LEU A 71 -7.03 18.10 -33.88
N ARG A 72 -8.36 17.95 -33.81
CA ARG A 72 -9.07 17.81 -32.53
C ARG A 72 -8.72 16.50 -31.84
N GLU A 73 -8.79 15.38 -32.56
CA GLU A 73 -8.43 14.06 -32.04
C GLU A 73 -6.98 14.03 -31.52
N LYS A 74 -6.03 14.61 -32.29
CA LYS A 74 -4.65 14.76 -31.85
C LYS A 74 -4.53 15.53 -30.53
N ARG A 75 -5.28 16.63 -30.36
CA ARG A 75 -5.25 17.41 -29.11
C ARG A 75 -5.85 16.64 -27.95
N GLU A 76 -6.93 15.92 -28.18
CA GLU A 76 -7.58 15.09 -27.16
C GLU A 76 -6.68 13.94 -26.70
N LEU A 77 -6.00 13.28 -27.63
CA LEU A 77 -4.99 12.26 -27.33
C LEU A 77 -3.81 12.82 -26.55
N LEU A 78 -3.33 14.02 -26.92
CA LEU A 78 -2.25 14.69 -26.17
C LEU A 78 -2.67 15.03 -24.73
N GLY A 79 -3.90 15.53 -24.54
CA GLY A 79 -4.46 15.75 -23.20
C GLY A 79 -4.53 14.46 -22.39
N THR A 80 -5.02 13.38 -23.00
CA THR A 80 -5.10 12.06 -22.35
C THR A 80 -3.71 11.53 -21.94
N ILE A 81 -2.69 11.73 -22.77
CA ILE A 81 -1.32 11.33 -22.46
C ILE A 81 -0.76 12.16 -21.30
N GLU A 82 -1.02 13.47 -21.28
CA GLU A 82 -0.60 14.36 -20.21
C GLU A 82 -1.25 13.99 -18.87
N ASP A 83 -2.58 13.77 -18.88
CA ASP A 83 -3.34 13.34 -17.71
C ASP A 83 -2.83 12.01 -17.16
N LYS A 84 -2.63 11.00 -18.03
CA LYS A 84 -2.09 9.69 -17.63
C LYS A 84 -0.67 9.78 -17.09
N ASN A 85 0.17 10.65 -17.66
CA ASN A 85 1.53 10.85 -17.16
C ASN A 85 1.52 11.53 -15.78
N SER A 86 0.59 12.47 -15.55
CA SER A 86 0.40 13.05 -14.22
C SER A 86 -0.04 11.99 -13.22
N GLU A 87 -1.04 11.18 -13.56
CA GLU A 87 -1.53 10.09 -12.71
C GLU A 87 -0.43 9.06 -12.38
N LEU A 88 0.38 8.67 -13.38
CA LEU A 88 1.53 7.79 -13.18
C LEU A 88 2.59 8.41 -12.26
N LYS A 89 2.83 9.72 -12.40
CA LYS A 89 3.77 10.44 -11.54
C LYS A 89 3.28 10.43 -10.10
N ASP A 90 2.01 10.74 -9.86
CA ASP A 90 1.42 10.77 -8.53
C ASP A 90 1.44 9.37 -7.89
N ALA A 91 1.05 8.33 -8.63
CA ALA A 91 1.13 6.94 -8.17
C ALA A 91 2.57 6.50 -7.87
N SER A 92 3.55 6.93 -8.68
CA SER A 92 4.96 6.62 -8.44
C SER A 92 5.50 7.28 -7.16
N GLN A 93 5.00 8.47 -6.83
CA GLN A 93 5.37 9.19 -5.62
C GLN A 93 4.78 8.53 -4.37
N GLU A 94 3.50 8.14 -4.42
CA GLU A 94 2.84 7.39 -3.34
C GLU A 94 3.57 6.07 -3.06
N LEU A 95 3.96 5.35 -4.11
CA LEU A 95 4.75 4.11 -3.98
C LEU A 95 6.13 4.35 -3.36
N ALA A 96 6.76 5.49 -3.63
CA ALA A 96 8.05 5.83 -3.03
C ALA A 96 7.93 6.07 -1.52
N GLU A 97 6.88 6.76 -1.09
CA GLU A 97 6.58 7.01 0.33
C GLU A 97 6.28 5.71 1.09
N VAL A 98 5.40 4.86 0.55
CA VAL A 98 5.09 3.54 1.16
C VAL A 98 6.33 2.65 1.25
N ASN A 99 7.22 2.73 0.26
CA ASN A 99 8.46 1.97 0.24
C ASN A 99 9.47 2.46 1.31
N GLU A 100 9.48 3.76 1.61
CA GLU A 100 10.24 4.36 2.70
C GLU A 100 9.70 3.91 4.07
N ASP A 101 8.38 4.03 4.28
CA ASP A 101 7.71 3.55 5.50
C ASP A 101 7.96 2.05 5.76
N LEU A 102 7.92 1.23 4.71
CA LEU A 102 8.25 -0.19 4.81
C LEU A 102 9.70 -0.40 5.25
N GLY A 103 10.63 0.41 4.75
CA GLY A 103 12.03 0.40 5.17
C GLY A 103 12.19 0.71 6.66
N ASP A 104 11.47 1.71 7.17
CA ASP A 104 11.49 2.06 8.59
C ASP A 104 10.94 0.91 9.47
N ILE A 105 9.85 0.27 9.04
CA ILE A 105 9.30 -0.91 9.72
C ILE A 105 10.30 -2.06 9.71
N GLU A 106 10.93 -2.34 8.56
CA GLU A 106 11.95 -3.37 8.41
C GLU A 106 13.09 -3.16 9.42
N ILE A 107 13.58 -1.92 9.57
CA ILE A 107 14.61 -1.57 10.56
C ILE A 107 14.12 -1.82 11.99
N LEU A 108 12.92 -1.37 12.34
CA LEU A 108 12.35 -1.56 13.68
C LEU A 108 12.21 -3.03 14.06
N ILE A 109 11.87 -3.89 13.11
CA ILE A 109 11.80 -5.34 13.34
C ILE A 109 13.15 -6.05 13.12
N GLY A 110 14.25 -5.30 12.98
CA GLY A 110 15.62 -5.82 12.88
C GLY A 110 15.92 -6.53 11.56
N LEU A 111 15.13 -6.28 10.52
CA LEU A 111 15.48 -6.68 9.15
C LEU A 111 16.46 -5.65 8.57
N LYS A 112 17.44 -6.14 7.81
CA LYS A 112 18.31 -5.26 7.03
C LYS A 112 17.56 -4.83 5.77
N ALA A 113 17.64 -3.54 5.43
CA ALA A 113 17.17 -3.04 4.14
C ALA A 113 17.79 -3.90 3.01
N PRO A 114 17.00 -4.39 2.05
CA PRO A 114 17.49 -5.32 1.05
C PRO A 114 18.58 -4.68 0.19
N GLU A 115 19.71 -5.39 0.03
CA GLU A 115 20.86 -4.91 -0.74
C GLU A 115 20.61 -4.86 -2.26
N ASN A 116 19.56 -5.51 -2.79
CA ASN A 116 19.14 -5.38 -4.20
C ASN A 116 17.78 -6.04 -4.55
N GLN A 117 17.05 -5.41 -5.49
CA GLN A 117 16.03 -5.98 -6.41
C GLN A 117 14.89 -6.87 -5.86
N GLN A 118 14.60 -6.89 -4.56
CA GLN A 118 13.43 -7.63 -4.09
C GLN A 118 12.13 -6.88 -4.42
N ASP A 119 11.18 -7.63 -4.98
CA ASP A 119 9.82 -7.16 -5.21
C ASP A 119 9.18 -6.68 -3.91
N MET A 120 8.49 -5.54 -3.98
CA MET A 120 7.89 -4.90 -2.81
C MET A 120 6.89 -5.82 -2.08
N ARG A 121 6.19 -6.70 -2.81
CA ARG A 121 5.27 -7.67 -2.16
C ARG A 121 6.03 -8.73 -1.38
N SER A 122 7.17 -9.19 -1.89
CA SER A 122 8.03 -10.15 -1.18
C SER A 122 8.62 -9.55 0.09
N ARG A 123 9.03 -8.27 0.04
CA ARG A 123 9.51 -7.53 1.21
C ARG A 123 8.42 -7.36 2.26
N LEU A 124 7.24 -6.91 1.83
CA LEU A 124 6.08 -6.75 2.70
C LEU A 124 5.67 -8.08 3.35
N ASP A 125 5.68 -9.18 2.60
CA ASP A 125 5.38 -10.52 3.14
C ASP A 125 6.42 -10.94 4.19
N THR A 126 7.71 -10.76 3.89
CA THR A 126 8.80 -11.07 4.84
C THR A 126 8.69 -10.23 6.11
N ALA A 127 8.55 -8.91 5.97
CA ALA A 127 8.39 -7.99 7.08
C ALA A 127 7.15 -8.33 7.91
N SER A 128 6.02 -8.63 7.26
CA SER A 128 4.78 -9.04 7.94
C SER A 128 4.95 -10.35 8.71
N GLN A 129 5.62 -11.35 8.13
CA GLN A 129 5.88 -12.63 8.78
C GLN A 129 6.83 -12.46 9.98
N THR A 130 7.93 -11.74 9.81
CA THR A 130 8.88 -11.45 10.88
C THR A 130 8.23 -10.66 12.02
N ALA A 131 7.45 -9.62 11.70
CA ALA A 131 6.72 -8.86 12.70
C ALA A 131 5.78 -9.76 13.51
N ARG A 132 5.01 -10.64 12.84
CA ARG A 132 4.13 -11.61 13.52
C ARG A 132 4.89 -12.59 14.39
N GLU A 133 6.01 -13.13 13.92
CA GLU A 133 6.86 -14.02 14.71
C GLU A 133 7.34 -13.33 15.99
N LYS A 134 7.88 -12.11 15.89
CA LYS A 134 8.37 -11.34 17.04
C LYS A 134 7.24 -10.95 18.00
N THR A 135 6.10 -10.49 17.47
CA THR A 135 4.93 -10.15 18.29
C THR A 135 4.42 -11.36 19.07
N LEU A 136 4.24 -12.51 18.42
CA LEU A 136 3.82 -13.73 19.11
C LEU A 136 4.85 -14.17 20.17
N MET A 137 6.15 -14.01 19.92
CA MET A 137 7.16 -14.30 20.93
C MET A 137 6.99 -13.40 22.16
N LEU A 138 6.83 -12.08 21.96
CA LEU A 138 6.67 -11.09 23.04
C LEU A 138 5.33 -11.18 23.79
N GLU A 139 4.29 -11.70 23.14
CA GLU A 139 2.98 -11.96 23.76
C GLU A 139 3.00 -13.25 24.56
N GLN A 140 3.65 -14.30 24.06
CA GLN A 140 3.56 -15.65 24.62
C GLN A 140 4.67 -16.00 25.62
N ILE A 141 5.77 -15.24 25.62
CA ILE A 141 6.90 -15.39 26.55
C ILE A 141 6.97 -14.12 27.40
N PRO A 142 7.19 -14.24 28.73
CA PRO A 142 7.25 -13.07 29.62
C PRO A 142 8.20 -11.99 29.10
N SER A 143 7.72 -10.76 28.94
CA SER A 143 8.58 -9.65 28.53
C SER A 143 8.09 -8.30 29.08
N GLY A 144 9.04 -7.41 29.35
CA GLY A 144 8.78 -6.10 29.93
C GLY A 144 8.49 -6.13 31.44
N TYR A 145 8.32 -4.93 32.03
CA TYR A 145 8.10 -4.79 33.47
C TYR A 145 6.63 -5.04 33.86
N PRO A 146 6.37 -5.80 34.94
CA PRO A 146 5.03 -6.02 35.47
C PRO A 146 4.48 -4.83 36.28
N VAL A 147 5.29 -3.81 36.53
CA VAL A 147 4.98 -2.56 37.24
C VAL A 147 5.69 -1.42 36.51
N ASP A 148 5.36 -0.16 36.83
CA ASP A 148 6.11 0.98 36.29
C ASP A 148 7.63 0.81 36.52
N LYS A 149 8.43 1.08 35.48
CA LYS A 149 9.89 0.95 35.51
C LYS A 149 10.51 2.00 36.44
N ARG A 150 10.61 1.69 37.74
CA ARG A 150 11.24 2.54 38.77
C ARG A 150 12.54 1.96 39.34
N GLY A 151 12.97 0.81 38.83
CA GLY A 151 14.25 0.17 39.17
C GLY A 151 14.10 -1.17 39.92
N ILE A 152 15.18 -1.94 39.89
CA ILE A 152 15.34 -3.21 40.62
C ILE A 152 15.97 -2.89 41.97
N THR A 153 15.34 -3.27 43.07
CA THR A 153 15.87 -3.10 44.45
C THR A 153 16.70 -4.29 44.90
N SER A 154 16.46 -5.47 44.34
CA SER A 154 17.30 -6.64 44.55
C SER A 154 17.27 -7.55 43.33
N SER A 155 18.44 -7.90 42.82
CA SER A 155 18.60 -8.78 41.66
C SER A 155 18.48 -10.25 42.02
N PHE A 156 18.34 -11.10 40.99
CA PHE A 156 18.41 -12.55 41.07
C PHE A 156 19.79 -13.03 41.53
N GLY A 157 19.85 -14.19 42.20
CA GLY A 157 21.11 -14.82 42.60
C GLY A 157 21.42 -14.76 44.10
N TRP A 158 22.66 -15.10 44.46
CA TRP A 158 23.09 -15.19 45.87
C TRP A 158 23.22 -13.80 46.51
N ARG A 159 22.53 -13.60 47.64
CA ARG A 159 22.59 -12.37 48.43
C ARG A 159 22.42 -12.62 49.92
N VAL A 160 22.68 -11.61 50.75
CA VAL A 160 22.26 -11.62 52.15
C VAL A 160 20.78 -11.21 52.19
N HIS A 161 19.94 -12.08 52.75
CA HIS A 161 18.50 -11.85 52.82
C HIS A 161 18.21 -10.67 53.76
N PRO A 162 17.40 -9.67 53.34
CA PRO A 162 17.24 -8.41 54.07
C PRO A 162 16.56 -8.59 55.43
N VAL A 163 15.66 -9.57 55.54
CA VAL A 163 14.94 -9.89 56.79
C VAL A 163 15.73 -10.87 57.67
N THR A 164 16.01 -12.09 57.21
CA THR A 164 16.68 -13.12 58.02
C THR A 164 18.17 -12.86 58.26
N LYS A 165 18.81 -11.97 57.49
CA LYS A 165 20.26 -11.66 57.54
C LYS A 165 21.18 -12.84 57.19
N GLU A 166 20.63 -13.92 56.65
CA GLU A 166 21.37 -15.09 56.21
C GLU A 166 21.68 -15.03 54.71
N ARG A 167 22.71 -15.75 54.26
CA ARG A 167 23.01 -15.90 52.84
C ARG A 167 21.96 -16.83 52.20
N ALA A 168 21.19 -16.30 51.26
CA ALA A 168 20.13 -17.01 50.57
C ALA A 168 20.19 -16.75 49.06
N PHE A 169 19.69 -17.71 48.28
CA PHE A 169 19.53 -17.55 46.84
C PHE A 169 18.20 -16.88 46.53
N HIS A 170 18.24 -15.75 45.83
CA HIS A 170 17.06 -15.01 45.41
C HIS A 170 16.54 -15.55 44.08
N ASN A 171 15.31 -16.07 44.11
CA ASN A 171 14.70 -16.80 42.98
C ASN A 171 14.12 -15.89 41.89
N GLY A 172 14.17 -14.57 42.06
CA GLY A 172 13.63 -13.59 41.15
C GLY A 172 14.28 -12.22 41.34
N ALA A 173 13.54 -11.17 41.02
CA ALA A 173 13.94 -9.78 41.20
C ALA A 173 12.90 -9.03 42.04
N ASP A 174 13.37 -8.17 42.94
CA ASP A 174 12.52 -7.28 43.72
C ASP A 174 12.44 -5.95 42.98
N LEU A 175 11.23 -5.54 42.60
CA LEU A 175 10.96 -4.36 41.77
C LEU A 175 10.41 -3.24 42.64
N ARG A 176 10.99 -2.04 42.50
CA ARG A 176 10.55 -0.85 43.23
C ARG A 176 9.14 -0.47 42.80
N ALA A 177 8.18 -0.64 43.70
CA ALA A 177 6.81 -0.16 43.50
C ALA A 177 6.16 0.15 44.85
N GLY A 178 5.41 1.25 44.91
CA GLY A 178 4.64 1.60 46.11
C GLY A 178 3.43 0.70 46.30
N ARG A 179 2.98 0.57 47.54
CA ARG A 179 1.74 -0.13 47.91
C ARG A 179 0.55 0.34 47.07
N GLY A 180 -0.26 -0.57 46.57
CA GLY A 180 -1.45 -0.26 45.77
C GLY A 180 -1.21 -0.04 44.26
N HIS A 181 0.03 0.09 43.78
CA HIS A 181 0.29 0.20 42.34
C HIS A 181 -0.17 -1.07 41.59
N PRO A 182 -0.67 -0.92 40.35
CA PRO A 182 -1.13 -2.05 39.56
C PRO A 182 0.02 -2.99 39.19
N VAL A 183 -0.23 -4.29 39.29
CA VAL A 183 0.65 -5.35 38.80
C VAL A 183 0.03 -5.91 37.52
N ARG A 184 0.83 -6.05 36.47
CA ARG A 184 0.39 -6.46 35.13
C ARG A 184 1.02 -7.79 34.71
N ALA A 185 0.26 -8.59 33.97
CA ALA A 185 0.77 -9.80 33.32
C ALA A 185 1.85 -9.45 32.30
N THR A 186 2.97 -10.18 32.30
CA THR A 186 4.10 -9.93 31.38
C THR A 186 4.02 -10.76 30.10
N ALA A 187 3.06 -11.66 30.00
CA ALA A 187 2.71 -12.43 28.80
C ALA A 187 1.29 -12.98 28.95
N ASP A 188 0.72 -13.42 27.85
CA ASP A 188 -0.54 -14.16 27.80
C ASP A 188 -0.43 -15.44 28.62
N GLY A 189 -1.50 -15.79 29.32
CA GLY A 189 -1.50 -17.01 30.10
C GLY A 189 -2.80 -17.29 30.81
N VAL A 190 -2.73 -18.32 31.65
CA VAL A 190 -3.81 -18.73 32.55
C VAL A 190 -3.33 -18.60 33.98
N VAL A 191 -4.20 -18.12 34.87
CA VAL A 191 -3.92 -18.02 36.29
C VAL A 191 -3.87 -19.42 36.89
N GLU A 192 -2.68 -19.85 37.30
CA GLU A 192 -2.46 -21.12 38.00
C GLU A 192 -2.77 -20.98 39.50
N TRP A 193 -2.47 -19.81 40.09
CA TRP A 193 -2.69 -19.53 41.50
C TRP A 193 -2.95 -18.04 41.73
N ALA A 194 -3.84 -17.69 42.65
CA ALA A 194 -4.09 -16.31 43.07
C ALA A 194 -4.61 -16.28 44.52
N ALA A 195 -3.71 -16.44 45.48
CA ALA A 195 -4.05 -16.49 46.91
C ALA A 195 -2.80 -16.31 47.80
N PHE A 196 -3.01 -16.26 49.12
CA PHE A 196 -1.93 -16.34 50.09
C PHE A 196 -1.26 -17.71 50.08
N HIS A 197 0.07 -17.75 50.04
CA HIS A 197 0.85 -18.97 50.00
C HIS A 197 1.79 -19.06 51.21
N GLU A 198 1.33 -19.73 52.26
CA GLU A 198 1.95 -19.72 53.59
C GLU A 198 3.41 -20.20 53.61
N ARG A 199 3.75 -21.19 52.77
CA ARG A 199 5.06 -21.87 52.82
C ARG A 199 6.14 -21.24 51.93
N SER A 200 5.82 -20.28 51.07
CA SER A 200 6.79 -19.74 50.09
C SER A 200 7.58 -18.56 50.62
N GLY A 201 7.11 -17.90 51.68
CA GLY A 201 7.61 -16.60 52.09
C GLY A 201 7.15 -15.44 51.19
N LEU A 202 6.49 -15.70 50.06
CA LEU A 202 6.01 -14.67 49.14
C LEU A 202 4.68 -14.03 49.54
N GLY A 203 4.02 -14.54 50.58
CA GLY A 203 2.74 -14.00 51.04
C GLY A 203 1.62 -14.22 50.01
N LYS A 204 0.82 -13.18 49.75
CA LYS A 204 -0.18 -13.22 48.68
C LYS A 204 0.51 -13.07 47.34
N LEU A 205 0.20 -13.99 46.42
CA LEU A 205 0.86 -14.04 45.13
C LEU A 205 -0.08 -14.51 44.01
N VAL A 206 0.25 -14.09 42.79
CA VAL A 206 -0.31 -14.65 41.54
C VAL A 206 0.77 -15.48 40.84
N ILE A 207 0.38 -16.65 40.32
CA ILE A 207 1.21 -17.44 39.39
C ILE A 207 0.47 -17.51 38.07
N LEU A 208 1.12 -17.05 37.00
CA LEU A 208 0.63 -17.22 35.64
C LEU A 208 1.39 -18.34 34.95
N ARG A 209 0.66 -19.23 34.29
CA ARG A 209 1.21 -20.22 33.37
C ARG A 209 1.08 -19.69 31.95
N HIS A 210 2.21 -19.58 31.27
CA HIS A 210 2.31 -19.09 29.90
C HIS A 210 2.57 -20.25 28.94
N ASN A 211 2.63 -19.92 27.66
CA ASN A 211 3.00 -20.88 26.64
C ASN A 211 4.47 -21.28 26.73
N PHE A 212 4.83 -22.33 25.99
CA PHE A 212 6.19 -22.87 25.90
C PHE A 212 6.82 -23.29 27.25
N GLY A 213 6.01 -23.49 28.29
CA GLY A 213 6.49 -23.95 29.60
C GLY A 213 6.97 -22.83 30.53
N PHE A 214 6.72 -21.56 30.19
CA PHE A 214 7.02 -20.44 31.08
C PHE A 214 5.98 -20.28 32.19
N ARG A 215 6.45 -19.82 33.35
CA ARG A 215 5.60 -19.35 34.45
C ARG A 215 6.17 -18.05 35.01
N THR A 216 5.30 -17.18 35.49
CA THR A 216 5.69 -15.99 36.23
C THR A 216 5.04 -15.96 37.60
N TYR A 217 5.79 -15.46 38.58
CA TYR A 217 5.35 -15.34 39.97
C TYR A 217 5.35 -13.87 40.34
N PHE A 218 4.26 -13.41 40.96
CA PHE A 218 4.07 -12.04 41.43
C PHE A 218 3.81 -12.08 42.93
N GLY A 219 4.84 -11.86 43.74
CA GLY A 219 4.81 -12.01 45.20
C GLY A 219 4.60 -10.70 45.96
N HIS A 220 4.41 -10.83 47.27
CA HIS A 220 4.22 -9.75 48.23
C HIS A 220 3.03 -8.83 47.93
N MET A 221 2.01 -9.33 47.23
CA MET A 221 0.84 -8.54 46.82
C MET A 221 -0.08 -8.21 48.01
N ASP A 222 -0.85 -7.14 47.93
CA ASP A 222 -1.93 -6.88 48.90
C ASP A 222 -3.28 -7.40 48.39
N GLU A 223 -3.48 -7.34 47.07
CA GLU A 223 -4.75 -7.67 46.42
C GLU A 223 -4.50 -8.46 45.14
N THR A 224 -5.29 -9.52 44.94
CA THR A 224 -5.38 -10.30 43.70
C THR A 224 -6.69 -9.94 43.02
N LEU A 225 -6.64 -9.50 41.77
CA LEU A 225 -7.82 -9.10 40.99
C LEU A 225 -8.29 -10.20 40.03
N VAL A 226 -7.60 -11.33 40.03
CA VAL A 226 -7.88 -12.51 39.20
C VAL A 226 -8.00 -13.76 40.06
N ARG A 227 -8.57 -14.82 39.49
CA ARG A 227 -8.82 -16.11 40.14
C ARG A 227 -8.19 -17.25 39.35
N PRO A 228 -7.85 -18.38 39.99
CA PRO A 228 -7.37 -19.56 39.28
C PRO A 228 -8.33 -19.98 38.16
N GLY A 229 -7.77 -20.22 36.97
CA GLY A 229 -8.53 -20.54 35.76
C GLY A 229 -8.84 -19.35 34.84
N ASP A 230 -8.67 -18.11 35.30
CA ASP A 230 -8.85 -16.93 34.44
C ASP A 230 -7.77 -16.88 33.35
N PHE A 231 -8.19 -16.52 32.13
CA PHE A 231 -7.27 -16.18 31.04
C PHE A 231 -6.91 -14.71 31.11
N VAL A 232 -5.62 -14.40 30.96
CA VAL A 232 -5.11 -13.03 30.97
C VAL A 232 -4.26 -12.78 29.74
N GLU A 233 -4.45 -11.62 29.14
CA GLU A 233 -3.59 -11.11 28.07
C GLU A 233 -2.43 -10.33 28.67
N LYS A 234 -1.32 -10.23 27.95
CA LYS A 234 -0.19 -9.36 28.32
C LYS A 234 -0.70 -7.95 28.66
N GLY A 235 -0.24 -7.39 29.78
CA GLY A 235 -0.61 -6.06 30.25
C GLY A 235 -1.86 -5.99 31.11
N THR A 236 -2.65 -7.07 31.19
CA THR A 236 -3.83 -7.18 32.07
C THR A 236 -3.43 -6.93 33.53
N VAL A 237 -4.19 -6.10 34.24
CA VAL A 237 -3.94 -5.85 35.67
C VAL A 237 -4.42 -7.05 36.48
N ILE A 238 -3.50 -7.76 37.12
CA ILE A 238 -3.76 -9.01 37.87
C ILE A 238 -3.85 -8.80 39.38
N GLY A 239 -3.49 -7.61 39.86
CA GLY A 239 -3.55 -7.28 41.28
C GLY A 239 -2.83 -5.99 41.62
N LYS A 240 -2.53 -5.81 42.91
CA LYS A 240 -1.85 -4.62 43.42
C LYS A 240 -0.68 -4.97 44.31
N VAL A 241 0.38 -4.18 44.18
CA VAL A 241 1.60 -4.28 44.99
C VAL A 241 1.27 -4.12 46.46
N GLY A 242 1.92 -4.92 47.30
CA GLY A 242 1.72 -4.90 48.74
C GLY A 242 3.01 -5.05 49.52
N SER A 243 2.90 -5.63 50.72
CA SER A 243 4.03 -6.00 51.55
C SER A 243 3.72 -7.24 52.39
N THR A 244 3.01 -8.22 51.84
CA THR A 244 2.62 -9.45 52.55
C THR A 244 3.73 -10.50 52.52
N GLY A 245 3.70 -11.46 53.46
CA GLY A 245 4.74 -12.49 53.57
C GLY A 245 6.05 -11.95 54.15
N LEU A 246 7.17 -12.54 53.76
CA LEU A 246 8.51 -12.19 54.24
C LEU A 246 9.07 -10.97 53.48
N SER A 247 8.45 -9.81 53.69
CA SER A 247 8.84 -8.54 53.06
C SER A 247 9.15 -7.47 54.10
N SER A 248 10.19 -6.66 53.85
CA SER A 248 10.59 -5.55 54.74
C SER A 248 9.95 -4.21 54.40
N ALA A 249 9.45 -4.04 53.18
CA ALA A 249 8.83 -2.80 52.69
C ALA A 249 8.03 -3.08 51.40
N PRO A 250 7.09 -2.20 50.99
CA PRO A 250 6.36 -2.38 49.75
C PRO A 250 7.26 -2.47 48.50
N HIS A 251 7.13 -3.58 47.78
CA HIS A 251 7.77 -3.87 46.50
C HIS A 251 7.07 -5.05 45.84
N LEU A 252 7.34 -5.29 44.56
CA LEU A 252 6.88 -6.50 43.88
C LEU A 252 8.04 -7.49 43.76
N HIS A 253 7.88 -8.69 44.31
CA HIS A 253 8.78 -9.80 43.99
C HIS A 253 8.32 -10.44 42.69
N TYR A 254 9.21 -10.55 41.70
CA TYR A 254 8.90 -11.07 40.38
C TYR A 254 9.86 -12.19 40.00
N GLU A 255 9.33 -13.38 39.68
CA GLU A 255 10.14 -14.49 39.15
C GLU A 255 9.72 -14.86 37.73
N VAL A 256 10.70 -15.24 36.92
CA VAL A 256 10.49 -15.93 35.65
C VAL A 256 11.00 -17.37 35.81
N ARG A 257 10.18 -18.33 35.43
CA ARG A 257 10.54 -19.75 35.45
C ARG A 257 10.27 -20.39 34.09
N HIS A 258 11.11 -21.30 33.70
CA HIS A 258 10.91 -22.15 32.52
C HIS A 258 10.98 -23.62 32.95
N ILE A 259 9.85 -24.31 32.83
CA ILE A 259 9.64 -25.68 33.28
C ILE A 259 9.96 -25.82 34.78
N TYR A 260 11.16 -26.27 35.14
CA TYR A 260 11.62 -26.46 36.53
C TYR A 260 12.72 -25.47 36.94
N ARG A 261 13.23 -24.66 36.00
CA ARG A 261 14.35 -23.74 36.24
C ARG A 261 13.84 -22.34 36.57
N LYS A 262 14.52 -21.69 37.50
CA LYS A 262 14.37 -20.26 37.79
C LYS A 262 15.37 -19.52 36.92
N LEU A 263 14.89 -18.54 36.18
CA LEU A 263 15.68 -17.76 35.24
C LEU A 263 15.91 -16.36 35.81
N ASP A 264 16.96 -15.67 35.37
CA ASP A 264 17.16 -14.28 35.79
C ASP A 264 16.10 -13.39 35.12
N PRO A 265 15.20 -12.73 35.88
CA PRO A 265 14.19 -11.88 35.29
C PRO A 265 14.76 -10.66 34.56
N SER A 266 16.01 -10.27 34.82
CA SER A 266 16.62 -9.05 34.26
C SER A 266 16.55 -9.01 32.73
N ALA A 267 16.89 -10.11 32.06
CA ALA A 267 16.84 -10.23 30.61
C ALA A 267 15.41 -10.08 30.07
N PHE A 268 14.42 -10.73 30.72
CA PHE A 268 13.01 -10.66 30.33
C PHE A 268 12.40 -9.28 30.57
N LEU A 269 12.77 -8.60 31.66
CA LEU A 269 12.30 -7.24 31.98
C LEU A 269 12.76 -6.20 30.94
N ALA A 270 13.96 -6.39 30.39
CA ALA A 270 14.54 -5.53 29.36
C ALA A 270 14.18 -5.93 27.93
N TRP A 271 13.55 -7.09 27.74
CA TRP A 271 13.22 -7.63 26.42
C TRP A 271 12.01 -6.93 25.82
N SER A 272 12.20 -6.41 24.60
CA SER A 272 11.22 -5.65 23.83
C SER A 272 11.45 -5.87 22.33
N LEU A 273 10.62 -5.25 21.48
CA LEU A 273 10.84 -5.31 20.03
C LEU A 273 12.15 -4.64 19.60
N GLU A 274 12.51 -3.52 20.24
CA GLU A 274 13.75 -2.77 19.98
C GLU A 274 15.00 -3.55 20.41
N ASN A 275 14.91 -4.29 21.52
CA ASN A 275 16.01 -5.05 22.10
C ASN A 275 15.73 -6.56 22.02
N TYR A 276 15.28 -7.02 20.86
CA TYR A 276 14.74 -8.37 20.69
C TYR A 276 15.79 -9.46 20.88
N ASP A 277 17.02 -9.25 20.41
CA ASP A 277 18.04 -10.30 20.39
C ASP A 277 18.71 -10.50 21.77
N ALA A 278 18.69 -9.49 22.63
CA ALA A 278 19.37 -9.50 23.92
C ALA A 278 18.91 -10.62 24.87
N LEU A 279 17.65 -11.05 24.80
CA LEU A 279 17.17 -12.16 25.62
C LEU A 279 17.91 -13.46 25.28
N PHE A 280 18.13 -13.72 23.98
CA PHE A 280 18.75 -14.96 23.52
C PHE A 280 20.24 -15.02 23.82
N GLU A 281 20.89 -13.85 23.92
CA GLU A 281 22.30 -13.73 24.30
C GLU A 281 22.51 -13.86 25.81
N GLN A 282 21.58 -13.36 26.62
CA GLN A 282 21.73 -13.27 28.08
C GLN A 282 21.21 -14.50 28.83
N GLU A 283 20.23 -15.22 28.27
CA GLU A 283 19.60 -16.37 28.93
C GLU A 283 19.87 -17.67 28.13
N ASP A 284 20.81 -18.49 28.57
CA ASP A 284 21.18 -19.76 27.92
C ASP A 284 20.37 -20.97 28.46
N GLY A 285 19.55 -20.77 29.49
CA GLY A 285 18.78 -21.82 30.16
C GLY A 285 17.62 -22.40 29.34
N VAL A 286 17.32 -21.80 28.19
CA VAL A 286 16.22 -22.17 27.27
C VAL A 286 16.80 -22.52 25.90
N LYS A 287 16.26 -23.57 25.26
CA LYS A 287 16.65 -23.97 23.90
C LYS A 287 15.98 -23.08 22.84
N TRP A 288 16.45 -21.84 22.73
CA TRP A 288 15.82 -20.80 21.89
C TRP A 288 15.68 -21.20 20.42
N ASP A 289 16.69 -21.82 19.81
CA ASP A 289 16.60 -22.28 18.41
C ASP A 289 15.41 -23.22 18.17
N SER A 290 15.19 -24.15 19.11
CA SER A 290 14.08 -25.10 19.01
C SER A 290 12.73 -24.42 19.19
N LEU A 291 12.65 -23.45 20.10
CA LEU A 291 11.44 -22.69 20.36
C LEU A 291 11.11 -21.78 19.16
N ALA A 292 12.09 -21.01 18.69
CA ALA A 292 11.96 -20.11 17.55
C ALA A 292 11.52 -20.88 16.30
N LYS A 293 12.10 -22.06 16.05
CA LYS A 293 11.66 -22.94 14.94
C LYS A 293 10.21 -23.41 15.10
N ALA A 294 9.76 -23.67 16.33
CA ALA A 294 8.37 -24.05 16.59
C ALA A 294 7.40 -22.88 16.37
N VAL A 295 7.78 -21.67 16.80
CA VAL A 295 6.98 -20.45 16.56
C VAL A 295 6.91 -20.12 15.08
N LYS A 296 8.06 -20.10 14.38
CA LYS A 296 8.13 -19.88 12.93
C LYS A 296 7.19 -20.81 12.17
N ARG A 297 7.25 -22.11 12.44
CA ARG A 297 6.32 -23.10 11.86
C ARG A 297 4.84 -22.74 12.10
N ARG A 298 4.50 -22.25 13.29
CA ARG A 298 3.12 -21.87 13.63
C ARG A 298 2.69 -20.62 12.84
N VAL A 299 3.57 -19.63 12.70
CA VAL A 299 3.30 -18.43 11.89
C VAL A 299 3.15 -18.77 10.42
N SER A 300 4.06 -19.58 9.86
CA SER A 300 3.97 -19.99 8.46
C SER A 300 2.66 -20.74 8.14
N ASN A 301 2.16 -21.54 9.08
CA ASN A 301 0.91 -22.29 8.91
C ASN A 301 -0.36 -21.42 8.99
N LEU A 302 -0.30 -20.21 9.55
CA LEU A 302 -1.44 -19.29 9.63
C LEU A 302 -1.74 -18.60 8.28
N GLY A 303 -0.87 -18.78 7.28
CA GLY A 303 -1.02 -18.26 5.93
C GLY A 303 -0.92 -16.73 5.82
N PRO A 304 -0.68 -16.19 4.61
CA PRO A 304 -0.80 -14.76 4.36
C PRO A 304 -2.27 -14.35 4.51
N ARG A 305 -2.56 -13.41 5.43
CA ARG A 305 -3.91 -12.82 5.57
C ARG A 305 -4.26 -11.79 4.47
N LEU A 306 -3.45 -11.70 3.42
CA LEU A 306 -3.61 -10.74 2.32
C LEU A 306 -3.92 -11.42 0.97
N SER A 307 -4.54 -12.59 0.99
CA SER A 307 -5.46 -12.94 -0.09
C SER A 307 -6.86 -12.47 0.33
N LEU A 308 -7.62 -11.90 -0.61
CA LEU A 308 -9.01 -11.42 -0.47
C LEU A 308 -9.17 -9.93 -0.11
N ARG A 309 -8.86 -9.04 -1.06
CA ARG A 309 -9.83 -8.08 -1.64
C ARG A 309 -9.21 -7.34 -2.83
N GLY A 310 -8.99 -8.05 -3.93
CA GLY A 310 -8.37 -7.46 -5.10
C GLY A 310 -8.44 -8.38 -6.30
N GLN A 311 -9.64 -8.88 -6.60
CA GLN A 311 -10.05 -9.49 -7.87
C GLN A 311 -11.49 -9.97 -7.69
N ASP A 312 -12.45 -9.08 -7.90
CA ASP A 312 -13.84 -9.38 -8.31
C ASP A 312 -14.59 -8.05 -8.46
N SER A 313 -14.24 -7.29 -9.50
CA SER A 313 -15.09 -6.22 -10.05
C SER A 313 -14.60 -5.82 -11.44
N SER A 314 -14.53 -6.79 -12.34
CA SER A 314 -14.42 -6.54 -13.79
C SER A 314 -14.99 -7.74 -14.57
N ALA A 315 -16.25 -8.05 -14.28
CA ALA A 315 -17.11 -8.85 -15.15
C ALA A 315 -18.57 -8.44 -14.90
N ASN A 316 -18.99 -7.37 -15.59
CA ASN A 316 -20.32 -7.16 -16.16
C ASN A 316 -20.38 -5.79 -16.85
#